data_AF-A0A967MEP1-F1
#
_entry.id   AF-A0A967MEP1-F1
#
_cell.length_a   1.000
_cell.length_b   1.000
_cell.length_c   1.000
_cell.angle_alpha   90.00
_cell.angle_beta   90.00
_cell.angle_gamma   90.00
#
_symmetry.space_group_name_H-M   'P 1'
#
loop_
_entity.id
_entity.type
_entity.pdbx_description
1 polymer ?
#
loop_
_entity_poly.entity_id
_entity_poly.type
_entity_poly.pdbx_seq_one_letter_code
_entity_poly.pdbx_strand_id
1 'polypeptide(L)' 'MSRSAPDIIPIEAARTLDGLFRERVRRSPDAVAYRYFSRHQKRWADLTWMEMHGRVG' A
#
# COMPACT_ATOMS: atom_id res chain seq x y z
N MET A 1 14.60 -18.40 9.56
CA MET A 1 14.35 -17.07 8.95
C MET A 1 13.86 -16.15 10.05
N SER A 2 14.53 -15.02 10.30
CA SER A 2 14.09 -14.06 11.33
C SER A 2 12.85 -13.34 10.85
N ARG A 3 11.80 -13.28 11.67
CA ARG A 3 10.61 -12.48 11.38
C ARG A 3 11.02 -11.02 11.53
N SER A 4 11.08 -10.28 10.43
CA SER A 4 11.32 -8.83 10.50
C SER A 4 10.18 -8.16 11.25
N ALA A 5 10.51 -7.17 12.08
CA ALA A 5 9.50 -6.38 12.78
C ALA A 5 8.60 -5.65 11.75
N PRO A 6 7.30 -5.48 12.02
CA PRO A 6 6.41 -4.76 11.12
C PRO A 6 6.82 -3.28 11.01
N ASP A 7 6.80 -2.72 9.81
CA ASP A 7 6.94 -1.28 9.57
C ASP A 7 5.65 -0.55 9.97
N ILE A 8 5.61 -0.12 11.24
CA ILE A 8 4.51 0.64 11.83
C ILE A 8 4.72 2.12 11.55
N ILE A 9 3.66 2.76 11.04
CA ILE A 9 3.59 4.21 10.89
C ILE A 9 2.91 4.77 12.14
N PRO A 10 3.60 5.59 12.94
CA PRO A 10 3.01 6.16 14.16
C PRO A 10 1.92 7.17 13.81
N ILE A 11 0.94 7.31 14.70
CA ILE A 11 -0.21 8.20 14.48
C ILE A 11 0.21 9.67 14.41
N GLU A 12 1.30 10.05 15.09
CA GLU A 12 1.86 11.40 15.07
C GLU A 12 2.42 11.78 13.69
N ALA A 13 2.91 10.78 12.93
CA ALA A 13 3.37 10.95 11.56
C ALA A 13 2.20 10.95 10.55
N ALA A 14 1.21 10.08 10.75
CA ALA A 14 0.07 9.96 9.84
C ALA A 14 -0.97 11.08 10.04
N ARG A 15 -1.35 11.38 11.28
CA ARG A 15 -2.39 12.33 11.75
C ARG A 15 -3.82 12.04 11.28
N THR A 16 -3.97 11.56 10.06
CA THR A 16 -5.22 11.22 9.40
C THR A 16 -5.07 9.91 8.63
N LEU A 17 -6.18 9.33 8.17
CA LEU A 17 -6.12 8.15 7.29
C LEU A 17 -5.47 8.47 5.93
N ASP A 18 -5.69 9.67 5.37
CA ASP A 18 -5.01 10.08 4.14
C ASP A 18 -3.51 10.30 4.36
N GLY A 19 -3.10 10.84 5.52
CA GLY A 19 -1.70 10.98 5.86
C GLY A 19 -1.02 9.63 6.13
N LEU A 20 -1.73 8.66 6.72
CA LEU A 20 -1.27 7.27 6.82
C LEU A 20 -1.01 6.66 5.43
N PHE A 21 -1.95 6.88 4.50
CA PHE A 21 -1.84 6.40 3.12
C PHE A 21 -0.62 7.03 2.42
N ARG A 22 -0.47 8.35 2.48
CA ARG A 22 0.68 9.06 1.90
C ARG A 22 2.01 8.58 2.46
N GLU A 23 2.09 8.38 3.77
CA GLU A 23 3.32 7.90 4.42
C GLU A 23 3.65 6.45 3.99
N ARG A 24 2.64 5.60 3.80
CA ARG A 24 2.84 4.24 3.28
C ARG A 24 3.33 4.24 1.83
N VAL A 25 2.77 5.10 0.98
CA VAL A 25 3.24 5.30 -0.40
C VAL A 25 4.71 5.75 -0.40
N ARG A 26 5.08 6.69 0.48
CA ARG A 26 6.44 7.21 0.59
C ARG A 26 7.46 6.15 1.05
N ARG A 27 7.11 5.30 2.02
CA ARG A 27 8.02 4.29 2.58
C ARG A 27 8.17 3.04 1.71
N SER A 28 7.12 2.64 1.02
CA SER A 28 7.07 1.37 0.29
C SER A 28 6.24 1.48 -1.00
N PRO A 29 6.65 2.31 -1.97
CA PRO A 29 5.85 2.60 -3.16
C PRO A 29 5.57 1.35 -4.01
N ASP A 30 6.56 0.46 -4.11
CA ASP A 30 6.50 -0.76 -4.94
C ASP A 30 5.91 -1.98 -4.22
N ALA A 31 5.61 -1.86 -2.92
CA ALA A 31 4.98 -2.95 -2.19
C ALA A 31 3.50 -3.08 -2.57
N VAL A 32 2.98 -4.31 -2.58
CA VAL A 32 1.58 -4.60 -2.90
C VAL A 32 0.66 -3.98 -1.83
N ALA A 33 -0.22 -3.08 -2.25
CA ALA A 33 -1.24 -2.46 -1.43
C ALA A 33 -2.55 -3.26 -1.47
N TYR A 34 -2.92 -3.74 -2.66
CA TYR A 34 -4.17 -4.42 -2.89
C TYR A 34 -4.01 -5.51 -3.94
N ARG A 35 -4.62 -6.68 -3.67
CA ARG A 35 -4.68 -7.82 -4.60
C ARG A 35 -6.13 -8.14 -4.91
N TYR A 36 -6.45 -8.30 -6.19
CA TYR A 36 -7.80 -8.60 -6.64
C TYR A 36 -7.79 -9.59 -7.80
N PHE A 37 -8.91 -10.28 -7.98
CA PHE A 37 -9.10 -11.13 -9.14
C PHE A 37 -9.66 -10.31 -10.31
N SER A 38 -8.87 -10.16 -11.37
CA SER A 38 -9.33 -9.53 -12.61
C SER A 38 -10.20 -10.50 -13.40
N ARG A 39 -11.51 -10.26 -13.44
CA ARG A 39 -12.45 -11.07 -14.24
C ARG A 39 -12.14 -11.02 -15.73
N HIS A 40 -11.71 -9.85 -16.23
CA HIS A 40 -11.34 -9.65 -17.64
C HIS A 40 -10.13 -10.51 -18.02
N GLN A 41 -9.06 -10.46 -17.21
CA GLN A 41 -7.82 -11.19 -17.48
C GLN A 41 -7.82 -12.61 -16.91
N LYS A 42 -8.88 -13.01 -16.21
CA LYS A 42 -9.05 -14.30 -15.51
C LYS A 42 -7.84 -14.67 -14.64
N ARG A 43 -7.25 -13.68 -13.96
CA ARG A 43 -6.06 -13.86 -13.12
C ARG A 43 -6.07 -12.93 -11.92
N TRP A 44 -5.32 -13.30 -10.89
CA TRP A 44 -4.98 -12.38 -9.81
C TRP A 44 -4.06 -11.26 -10.33
N ALA A 45 -4.34 -10.05 -9.87
CA ALA A 45 -3.59 -8.85 -10.17
C ALA A 45 -3.32 -8.10 -8.87
N ASP A 46 -2.18 -7.44 -8.83
CA ASP A 46 -1.72 -6.63 -7.71
C ASP A 46 -1.71 -5.17 -8.11
N LEU A 47 -1.92 -4.31 -7.13
CA LEU A 47 -1.67 -2.88 -7.21
C LEU A 47 -0.66 -2.54 -6.13
N THR A 48 0.41 -1.89 -6.54
CA THR A 48 1.38 -1.28 -5.65
C THR A 48 0.78 -0.06 -4.93
N TRP A 49 1.41 0.37 -3.84
CA TRP A 49 1.00 1.61 -3.17
C TRP A 49 1.07 2.82 -4.10
N MET A 50 2.09 2.90 -4.98
CA MET A 50 2.20 3.95 -5.97
C MET A 50 1.05 3.92 -7.00
N GLU A 51 0.71 2.74 -7.53
CA GLU A 51 -0.42 2.62 -8.47
C GLU A 51 -1.76 2.95 -7.83
N MET A 52 -1.95 2.58 -6.55
CA MET A 52 -3.12 3.00 -5.80
C MET A 52 -3.15 4.52 -5.60
N HIS A 53 -2.02 5.14 -5.28
CA HIS A 53 -1.94 6.59 -5.14
C HIS A 53 -2.38 7.31 -6.41
N GLY A 54 -1.95 6.86 -7.58
CA GLY A 54 -2.42 7.42 -8.86
C GLY A 54 -3.93 7.26 -9.13
N ARG A 55 -4.65 6.41 -8.40
CA ARG A 55 -6.10 6.17 -8.57
C ARG A 55 -6.99 6.92 -7.58
N VAL A 56 -6.50 7.15 -6.36
CA VAL A 56 -7.32 7.69 -5.25
C VAL A 56 -6.71 8.91 -4.56
N GLY A 57 -5.45 9.24 -4.88
CA GLY A 57 -4.64 10.27 -4.21
C GLY A 57 -4.96 11.69 -4.62
#